data_AF-A0A1S8ATQ6-F1
#
_entry.id   AF-A0A1S8ATQ6-F1
#
_cell.length_a   1.000
_cell.length_b   1.000
_cell.length_c   1.000
_cell.angle_alpha   90.00
_cell.angle_beta   90.00
_cell.angle_gamma   90.00
#
_symmetry.space_group_name_H-M   'P 1'
#
loop_
_entity.id
_entity.type
_entity.pdbx_description
1 polymer ?
#
loop_
_entity_poly.entity_id
_entity_poly.type
_entity_poly.pdbx_seq_one_letter_code
_entity_poly.pdbx_strand_id
1 'polypeptide(L)'
;MSDDRRPVVVVLLGSALAVAGLVHLWLLPRYLPNEPVSAGLALIAGWASVTLLCYAIGRLQSAPRELPNMRFADIGIALLLLSLVVALALDAVGLASEAAAPVYALPALGIYAGVALIGWSIGRRTEAINEIVR
;
A
#
# COMPACT_ATOMS: atom_id res chain seq x y z
N MET A 1 -20.17 23.71 5.01
CA MET A 1 -19.90 22.57 4.10
C MET A 1 -18.56 21.87 4.38
N SER A 2 -17.94 22.05 5.56
CA SER A 2 -16.68 21.40 5.93
C SER A 2 -16.86 19.96 6.44
N ASP A 3 -18.05 19.61 6.93
CA ASP A 3 -18.31 18.32 7.59
C ASP A 3 -18.60 17.16 6.62
N ASP A 4 -19.17 17.38 5.44
CA ASP A 4 -19.67 16.26 4.60
C ASP A 4 -18.57 15.37 3.98
N ARG A 5 -17.33 15.86 3.85
CA ARG A 5 -16.24 15.07 3.22
C ARG A 5 -15.51 14.15 4.20
N ARG A 6 -15.44 14.51 5.49
CA ARG A 6 -14.80 13.68 6.51
C ARG A 6 -15.48 12.31 6.66
N PRO A 7 -16.83 12.19 6.65
CA PRO A 7 -17.54 10.92 6.60
C PRO A 7 -17.08 10.04 5.44
N VAL A 8 -16.93 10.60 4.25
CA VAL A 8 -16.51 9.83 3.06
C VAL A 8 -15.10 9.28 3.22
N VAL A 9 -14.16 10.07 3.73
CA VAL A 9 -12.77 9.61 3.96
C VAL A 9 -12.72 8.56 5.08
N VAL A 10 -13.55 8.69 6.12
CA VAL A 10 -13.66 7.69 7.19
C VAL A 10 -14.26 6.38 6.67
N VAL A 11 -15.28 6.44 5.81
CA VAL A 11 -15.83 5.26 5.14
C VAL A 11 -14.79 4.59 4.24
N LEU A 12 -14.01 5.38 3.50
CA LEU A 12 -12.90 4.88 2.69
C LEU A 12 -11.82 4.20 3.56
N LEU A 13 -11.47 4.80 4.70
CA LEU A 13 -10.52 4.22 5.65
C LEU A 13 -11.03 2.87 6.18
N GLY A 14 -12.29 2.83 6.61
CA GLY A 14 -12.91 1.62 7.15
C GLY A 14 -13.03 0.51 6.12
N SER A 15 -13.43 0.83 4.89
CA SER A 15 -13.52 -0.16 3.80
C SER A 15 -12.15 -0.65 3.34
N ALA A 16 -11.16 0.23 3.22
CA ALA A 16 -9.78 -0.16 2.90
C ALA A 16 -9.19 -1.08 3.99
N LEU A 17 -9.42 -0.77 5.26
CA LEU A 17 -9.00 -1.62 6.38
C LEU A 17 -9.68 -2.99 6.36
N ALA A 18 -10.99 -3.02 6.14
CA ALA A 18 -11.74 -4.27 6.06
C ALA A 18 -11.27 -5.16 4.90
N VAL A 19 -11.04 -4.57 3.72
CA VAL A 19 -10.51 -5.29 2.55
C VAL A 19 -9.08 -5.76 2.81
N ALA A 20 -8.22 -4.92 3.37
CA ALA A 20 -6.85 -5.32 3.73
C ALA A 20 -6.87 -6.51 4.70
N GLY A 21 -7.70 -6.45 5.76
CA GLY A 21 -7.88 -7.55 6.70
C GLY A 21 -8.38 -8.82 6.02
N LEU A 22 -9.45 -8.73 5.21
CA LEU A 22 -10.01 -9.86 4.48
C LEU A 22 -8.98 -10.52 3.55
N VAL A 23 -8.21 -9.71 2.82
CA VAL A 23 -7.20 -10.22 1.90
C VAL A 23 -6.10 -10.97 2.66
N HIS A 24 -5.47 -10.33 3.65
CA HIS A 24 -4.27 -10.88 4.28
C HIS A 24 -4.56 -11.98 5.29
N LEU A 25 -5.71 -11.91 5.97
CA LEU A 25 -6.08 -12.87 7.01
C LEU A 25 -6.87 -14.06 6.49
N TRP A 26 -7.52 -13.94 5.32
CA TRP A 26 -8.40 -14.99 4.81
C TRP A 26 -8.12 -15.42 3.37
N LEU A 27 -8.08 -14.48 2.41
CA LEU A 27 -7.88 -14.85 1.00
C LEU A 27 -6.46 -15.37 0.72
N LEU A 28 -5.44 -14.69 1.23
CA LEU A 28 -4.05 -15.08 1.01
C LEU A 28 -3.75 -16.48 1.60
N PRO A 29 -4.09 -16.78 2.87
CA PRO A 29 -3.89 -18.12 3.43
C PRO A 29 -4.73 -19.21 2.74
N ARG A 30 -5.87 -18.84 2.15
CA ARG A 30 -6.73 -19.79 1.43
C ARG A 30 -6.14 -20.20 0.08
N TYR A 31 -5.50 -19.28 -0.64
CA TYR A 31 -4.97 -19.54 -1.99
C TYR A 31 -3.51 -20.01 -1.98
N LEU A 32 -2.73 -19.69 -0.94
CA LEU A 32 -1.36 -20.18 -0.80
C LEU A 32 -1.32 -21.62 -0.27
N PRO A 33 -0.40 -22.48 -0.74
CA PRO A 33 0.48 -22.32 -1.91
C PRO A 33 -0.16 -22.84 -3.22
N ASN A 34 -1.39 -23.35 -3.16
CA ASN A 34 -1.94 -24.24 -4.18
C ASN A 34 -2.51 -23.53 -5.43
N GLU A 35 -2.87 -22.25 -5.31
CA GLU A 35 -3.52 -21.48 -6.37
C GLU A 35 -2.74 -20.18 -6.68
N PRO A 36 -1.65 -20.24 -7.47
CA PRO A 36 -0.74 -19.11 -7.64
C PRO A 36 -1.38 -17.89 -8.30
N VAL A 37 -2.28 -18.10 -9.27
CA VAL A 37 -3.00 -17.00 -9.94
C VAL A 37 -3.93 -16.29 -8.95
N SER A 38 -4.75 -17.05 -8.21
CA SER A 38 -5.66 -16.51 -7.20
C SER A 38 -4.89 -15.79 -6.08
N ALA A 39 -3.76 -16.36 -5.63
CA ALA A 39 -2.88 -15.76 -4.63
C ALA A 39 -2.26 -14.44 -5.12
N GLY A 40 -1.81 -14.40 -6.38
CA GLY A 40 -1.28 -13.17 -7.00
C GLY A 40 -2.32 -12.07 -7.10
N LEU A 41 -3.54 -12.38 -7.54
CA LEU A 41 -4.64 -11.42 -7.58
C LEU A 41 -5.03 -10.93 -6.18
N ALA A 42 -5.10 -11.83 -5.20
CA ALA A 42 -5.33 -11.46 -3.81
C ALA A 42 -4.24 -10.53 -3.28
N LEU A 43 -2.97 -10.79 -3.60
CA LEU A 43 -1.84 -9.94 -3.19
C LEU A 43 -1.92 -8.53 -3.80
N ILE A 44 -2.24 -8.42 -5.10
CA ILE A 44 -2.45 -7.13 -5.77
C ILE A 44 -3.59 -6.35 -5.12
N ALA A 45 -4.71 -7.02 -4.83
CA ALA A 45 -5.83 -6.40 -4.10
C ALA A 45 -5.40 -5.96 -2.69
N GLY A 46 -4.55 -6.74 -2.02
CA GLY A 46 -3.92 -6.41 -0.76
C GLY A 46 -3.10 -5.12 -0.84
N TRP A 47 -2.18 -5.02 -1.79
CA TRP A 47 -1.38 -3.81 -2.02
C TRP A 47 -2.24 -2.58 -2.33
N ALA A 48 -3.27 -2.74 -3.17
CA ALA A 48 -4.21 -1.66 -3.46
C ALA A 48 -4.94 -1.20 -2.19
N SER A 49 -5.43 -2.12 -1.37
CA SER A 49 -6.13 -1.79 -0.12
C SER A 49 -5.22 -1.12 0.90
N VAL A 50 -3.96 -1.54 1.04
CA VAL A 50 -2.96 -0.88 1.90
C VAL A 50 -2.64 0.52 1.38
N THR A 51 -2.48 0.68 0.07
CA THR A 51 -2.28 2.01 -0.55
C THR A 51 -3.45 2.94 -0.23
N LEU A 52 -4.68 2.46 -0.35
CA LEU A 52 -5.90 3.23 -0.04
C LEU A 52 -6.01 3.55 1.45
N LEU A 53 -5.64 2.62 2.32
CA LEU A 53 -5.60 2.83 3.76
C LEU A 53 -4.64 3.98 4.10
N CYS A 54 -3.40 3.91 3.61
CA CYS A 54 -2.40 4.95 3.82
C CYS A 54 -2.78 6.27 3.15
N TYR A 55 -3.45 6.24 2.01
CA TYR A 55 -4.04 7.42 1.37
C TYR A 55 -5.09 8.10 2.26
N ALA A 56 -6.03 7.34 2.81
CA ALA A 56 -7.07 7.89 3.69
C ALA A 56 -6.45 8.46 4.98
N ILE A 57 -5.48 7.76 5.57
CA ILE A 57 -4.70 8.26 6.72
C ILE A 57 -3.99 9.57 6.36
N GLY A 58 -3.31 9.62 5.21
CA GLY A 58 -2.62 10.80 4.72
C GLY A 58 -3.56 11.99 4.54
N ARG A 59 -4.78 11.77 4.05
CA ARG A 59 -5.80 12.83 3.99
C ARG A 59 -6.24 13.31 5.36
N LEU A 60 -6.57 12.40 6.27
CA LEU A 60 -7.12 12.75 7.59
C LEU A 60 -6.11 13.46 8.51
N GLN A 61 -4.82 13.14 8.37
CA GLN A 61 -3.75 13.71 9.20
C GLN A 61 -3.12 14.99 8.62
N SER A 62 -3.49 15.37 7.41
CA SER A 62 -2.90 16.54 6.77
C SER A 62 -3.55 17.83 7.26
N ALA A 63 -2.72 18.79 7.69
CA ALA A 63 -3.10 20.19 7.92
C ALA A 63 -2.07 21.12 7.23
N PRO A 64 -1.98 21.06 5.89
CA PRO A 64 -0.90 21.70 5.14
C PRO A 64 -1.13 23.22 5.01
N ARG A 65 -0.16 24.02 5.46
CA ARG A 65 -0.11 25.46 5.14
C ARG A 65 0.35 25.73 3.70
N GLU A 66 1.04 24.77 3.10
CA GLU A 66 1.61 24.81 1.75
C GLU A 66 1.48 23.43 1.08
N LEU A 67 1.55 23.38 -0.25
CA LEU A 67 1.51 22.14 -1.02
C LEU A 67 2.64 21.16 -0.61
N PRO A 68 2.30 19.96 -0.08
CA PRO A 68 3.31 18.99 0.34
C PRO A 68 4.17 18.52 -0.84
N ASN A 69 5.48 18.36 -0.58
CA ASN A 69 6.38 17.75 -1.55
C ASN A 69 6.03 16.27 -1.82
N MET A 70 6.41 15.76 -3.00
CA MET A 70 6.16 14.37 -3.41
C MET A 70 7.34 13.44 -3.17
N ARG A 71 8.39 13.88 -2.45
CA ARG A 71 9.62 13.10 -2.24
C ARG A 71 9.35 11.70 -1.65
N PHE A 72 8.38 11.59 -0.75
CA PHE A 72 8.00 10.31 -0.17
C PHE A 72 7.32 9.39 -1.18
N ALA A 73 6.55 9.92 -2.14
CA ALA A 73 6.00 9.12 -3.23
C ALA A 73 7.12 8.60 -4.15
N ASP A 74 8.09 9.46 -4.48
CA ASP A 74 9.24 9.08 -5.32
C ASP A 74 10.08 7.98 -4.65
N ILE A 75 10.37 8.14 -3.34
CA ILE A 75 11.03 7.11 -2.52
C ILE A 75 10.19 5.84 -2.48
N GLY A 76 8.87 5.96 -2.31
CA GLY A 76 7.96 4.83 -2.27
C GLY A 76 7.95 4.03 -3.57
N ILE A 77 7.94 4.70 -4.72
CA ILE A 77 8.04 4.08 -6.04
C ILE A 77 9.39 3.39 -6.21
N ALA A 78 10.49 4.07 -5.88
CA ALA A 78 11.83 3.48 -5.97
C ALA A 78 11.96 2.23 -5.09
N LEU A 79 11.44 2.28 -3.86
CA LEU A 79 11.46 1.17 -2.92
C LEU A 79 10.61 -0.01 -3.42
N LEU A 80 9.39 0.27 -3.89
CA LEU A 80 8.51 -0.75 -4.47
C LEU A 80 9.18 -1.47 -5.65
N LEU A 81 9.72 -0.71 -6.61
CA LEU A 81 10.32 -1.27 -7.81
C LEU A 81 11.61 -2.04 -7.49
N LEU A 82 12.48 -1.47 -6.66
CA LEU A 82 13.72 -2.14 -6.25
C LEU A 82 13.40 -3.45 -5.52
N SER A 83 12.45 -3.44 -4.59
CA SER A 83 12.06 -4.65 -3.87
C SER A 83 11.43 -5.71 -4.76
N LEU A 84 10.60 -5.33 -5.75
CA LEU A 84 10.08 -6.28 -6.74
C LEU A 84 11.21 -6.90 -7.57
N VAL A 85 12.16 -6.08 -8.05
CA VAL A 85 13.31 -6.58 -8.82
C VAL A 85 14.16 -7.53 -7.98
N VAL A 86 14.41 -7.20 -6.71
CA VAL A 86 15.15 -8.09 -5.80
C VAL A 86 14.40 -9.40 -5.57
N ALA A 87 13.08 -9.35 -5.34
CA ALA A 87 12.27 -10.57 -5.19
C ALA A 87 12.33 -11.46 -6.43
N LEU A 88 12.23 -10.88 -7.63
CA LEU A 88 12.36 -11.60 -8.90
C LEU A 88 13.77 -12.16 -9.11
N ALA A 89 14.81 -11.42 -8.70
CA ALA A 89 16.19 -11.89 -8.79
C ALA A 89 16.45 -13.08 -7.85
N LEU A 90 15.88 -13.06 -6.64
CA LEU A 90 15.96 -14.19 -5.70
C LEU A 90 15.27 -15.44 -6.26
N ASP A 91 14.10 -15.26 -6.87
CA ASP A 91 13.36 -16.34 -7.52
C ASP A 91 14.14 -16.93 -8.71
N ALA A 92 14.70 -16.06 -9.56
CA ALA A 92 15.49 -16.46 -10.73
C ALA A 92 16.75 -17.28 -10.38
N VAL A 93 17.32 -17.10 -9.19
CA VAL A 93 18.49 -17.86 -8.70
C VAL A 93 18.07 -19.14 -7.96
N GLY A 94 16.77 -19.45 -7.91
CA GLY A 94 16.25 -20.70 -7.33
C GLY A 94 16.21 -20.71 -5.80
N LEU A 95 16.24 -19.54 -5.15
CA LEU A 95 16.10 -19.43 -3.69
C LEU A 95 14.65 -19.63 -3.22
N ALA A 96 13.83 -20.41 -3.92
CA ALA A 96 12.41 -20.60 -3.61
C ALA A 96 12.12 -21.66 -2.51
N SER A 97 13.14 -22.20 -1.82
CA SER A 97 12.92 -23.23 -0.80
C SER A 97 12.30 -22.65 0.49
N GLU A 98 11.59 -23.48 1.26
CA GLU A 98 10.95 -23.08 2.54
C GLU A 98 11.93 -22.43 3.54
N ALA A 99 13.24 -22.74 3.44
CA ALA A 99 14.29 -22.13 4.26
C ALA A 99 14.64 -20.69 3.87
N ALA A 100 14.17 -20.20 2.71
CA ALA A 100 14.42 -18.86 2.20
C ALA A 100 13.32 -17.84 2.57
N ALA A 101 12.28 -18.23 3.30
CA ALA A 101 11.24 -17.32 3.77
C ALA A 101 11.78 -16.04 4.45
N PRO A 102 12.85 -16.09 5.29
CA PRO A 102 13.46 -14.89 5.85
C PRO A 102 14.08 -13.96 4.79
N VAL A 103 14.61 -14.52 3.70
CA VAL A 103 15.25 -13.77 2.61
C VAL A 103 14.23 -12.94 1.83
N TYR A 104 13.02 -13.48 1.64
CA TYR A 104 11.91 -12.76 1.00
C TYR A 104 11.22 -11.75 1.92
N ALA A 105 11.45 -11.80 3.23
CA ALA A 105 10.86 -10.85 4.17
C ALA A 105 11.32 -9.41 3.88
N LEU A 106 12.60 -9.20 3.57
CA LEU A 106 13.14 -7.86 3.30
C LEU A 106 12.53 -7.23 2.03
N PRO A 107 12.50 -7.91 0.86
CA PRO A 107 11.77 -7.42 -0.30
C PRO A 107 10.28 -7.19 -0.02
N ALA A 108 9.61 -8.10 0.69
CA ALA A 108 8.20 -7.93 1.03
C ALA A 108 7.97 -6.66 1.86
N LEU A 109 8.79 -6.40 2.88
CA LEU A 109 8.71 -5.18 3.67
C LEU A 109 8.92 -3.93 2.82
N GLY A 110 9.87 -3.95 1.88
CA GLY A 110 10.10 -2.84 0.97
C GLY A 110 8.92 -2.58 0.03
N ILE A 111 8.26 -3.63 -0.47
CA ILE A 111 7.02 -3.51 -1.25
C ILE A 111 5.93 -2.82 -0.42
N TYR A 112 5.65 -3.30 0.80
CA TYR A 112 4.62 -2.73 1.68
C TYR A 112 4.94 -1.29 2.10
N ALA A 113 6.19 -1.00 2.42
CA ALA A 113 6.64 0.36 2.72
C ALA A 113 6.49 1.27 1.51
N GLY A 114 6.82 0.78 0.31
CA GLY A 114 6.68 1.51 -0.95
C GLY A 114 5.23 1.92 -1.22
N VAL A 115 4.31 0.96 -1.20
CA VAL A 115 2.87 1.24 -1.44
C VAL A 115 2.27 2.14 -0.36
N ALA A 116 2.70 2.00 0.90
CA ALA A 116 2.26 2.86 2.00
C ALA A 116 2.71 4.31 1.80
N LEU A 117 3.98 4.53 1.43
CA LEU A 117 4.53 5.86 1.16
C LEU A 117 3.86 6.54 -0.04
N ILE A 118 3.57 5.78 -1.09
CA ILE A 118 2.83 6.27 -2.27
C ILE A 118 1.43 6.74 -1.84
N GLY A 119 0.66 5.86 -1.19
CA GLY A 119 -0.69 6.17 -0.75
C GLY A 119 -0.72 7.40 0.16
N TRP A 120 0.11 7.39 1.21
CA TRP A 120 0.20 8.49 2.17
C TRP A 120 0.50 9.84 1.51
N SER A 121 1.51 9.89 0.63
CA SER A 121 1.93 11.12 -0.05
C SER A 121 0.84 11.70 -0.94
N ILE A 122 0.15 10.84 -1.70
CA ILE A 122 -0.98 11.25 -2.56
C ILE A 122 -2.14 11.76 -1.68
N GLY A 123 -2.40 11.10 -0.56
CA GLY A 123 -3.43 11.51 0.40
C GLY A 123 -3.17 12.92 0.93
N ARG A 124 -1.95 13.20 1.40
CA ARG A 124 -1.60 14.53 1.89
C ARG A 124 -1.75 15.63 0.85
N ARG A 125 -1.29 15.36 -0.38
CA ARG A 125 -1.36 16.34 -1.47
C ARG A 125 -2.80 16.59 -1.91
N THR A 126 -3.63 15.55 -1.91
CA THR A 126 -5.05 15.67 -2.25
C THR A 126 -5.77 16.55 -1.24
N GLU A 127 -5.51 16.40 0.07
CA GLU A 127 -6.11 17.27 1.07
C GLU A 127 -5.63 18.72 0.94
N ALA A 128 -4.33 18.94 0.71
CA ALA A 128 -3.79 20.28 0.48
C ALA A 128 -4.45 21.00 -0.70
N ILE A 129 -4.64 20.30 -1.82
CA ILE A 129 -5.32 20.86 -3.00
C ILE A 129 -6.78 21.18 -2.66
N ASN A 130 -7.47 20.28 -1.95
CA ASN A 130 -8.85 20.51 -1.53
C ASN A 130 -9.00 21.73 -0.60
N GLU A 131 -7.99 22.04 0.20
CA GLU A 131 -7.96 23.24 1.04
C GLU A 131 -7.68 24.51 0.25
N ILE A 132 -6.81 24.47 -0.77
CA ILE A 132 -6.50 25.65 -1.63
C ILE A 132 -7.68 26.05 -2.51
N VAL A 133 -8.44 25.07 -3.00
CA VAL A 133 -9.61 25.31 -3.89
C VAL A 133 -10.83 25.82 -3.11
N ARG A 134 -10.79 25.85 -1.77
CA ARG A 134 -11.83 26.48 -0.94
C ARG A 134 -11.73 27.99 -0.94
#